data_AF-A0A4V6IBN3-F1
#
_entry.id   AF-A0A4V6IBN3-F1
#
_cell.length_a   1.000
_cell.length_b   1.000
_cell.length_c   1.000
_cell.angle_alpha   90.00
_cell.angle_beta   90.00
_cell.angle_gamma   90.00
#
_symmetry.space_group_name_H-M   'P 1'
#
loop_
_entity.id
_entity.type
_entity.pdbx_description
1 polymer ?
#
loop_
_entity_poly.entity_id
_entity_poly.type
_entity_poly.pdbx_seq_one_letter_code
_entity_poly.pdbx_strand_id
1 'polypeptide(L)'
;MFGFGRRSNQPIELSTVDRVVRELELPDAVYKTCPWQPNDLVETGLRQWLRCCGAAMRDGQVIGMPSHAVDEAWHGFILCTQLYAEFCTAAYGRFLHHFPEGVATQTASHGSMADQLGRTVVAWSMVAAPDECCVLWDLDTRVGVDQPWGIGAERVAAIEAELRRAGASEAG
;
A
#
# COMPACT_ATOMS: atom_id res chain seq x y z
N MET A 1 -39.31 2.31 -0.44
CA MET A 1 -38.70 1.34 -1.38
C MET A 1 -37.32 1.01 -0.83
N PHE A 2 -37.15 -0.13 -0.17
CA PHE A 2 -35.87 -0.52 0.45
C PHE A 2 -35.03 -1.24 -0.59
N GLY A 3 -34.10 -0.52 -1.23
CA GLY A 3 -33.15 -1.12 -2.15
C GLY A 3 -31.94 -1.64 -1.39
N PHE A 4 -31.67 -2.95 -1.44
CA PHE A 4 -30.36 -3.47 -1.08
C PHE A 4 -29.38 -3.04 -2.18
N GLY A 5 -28.39 -2.21 -1.81
CA GLY A 5 -27.36 -1.74 -2.73
C GLY A 5 -26.67 -2.92 -3.40
N ARG A 6 -26.68 -2.96 -4.74
CA ARG A 6 -25.83 -3.89 -5.49
C ARG A 6 -24.39 -3.59 -5.13
N ARG A 7 -23.61 -4.59 -4.69
CA ARG A 7 -22.15 -4.47 -4.67
C ARG A 7 -21.71 -4.17 -6.10
N SER A 8 -21.11 -3.02 -6.34
CA SER A 8 -20.52 -2.69 -7.63
C SER A 8 -19.33 -3.61 -7.84
N ASN A 9 -19.47 -4.59 -8.74
CA ASN A 9 -18.34 -5.40 -9.22
C ASN A 9 -17.50 -4.61 -10.24
N GLN A 10 -17.36 -3.29 -10.04
CA GLN A 10 -16.58 -2.46 -10.94
C GLN A 10 -15.08 -2.68 -10.68
N PRO A 11 -14.27 -2.73 -11.75
CA PRO A 11 -12.82 -2.74 -11.61
C PRO A 11 -12.32 -1.55 -10.79
N ILE A 12 -11.24 -1.76 -10.03
CA ILE A 12 -10.57 -0.66 -9.33
C ILE A 12 -9.80 0.18 -10.35
N GLU A 13 -10.20 1.44 -10.51
CA GLU A 13 -9.55 2.41 -11.39
C GLU A 13 -8.41 3.12 -10.66
N LEU A 14 -7.16 2.95 -11.12
CA LEU A 14 -6.00 3.52 -10.43
C LEU A 14 -5.98 5.05 -10.39
N SER A 15 -6.58 5.71 -11.39
CA SER A 15 -6.77 7.17 -11.37
C SER A 15 -7.72 7.63 -10.27
N THR A 16 -8.72 6.81 -9.93
CA THR A 16 -9.63 7.07 -8.81
C THR A 16 -8.90 6.85 -7.49
N VAL A 17 -8.12 5.76 -7.37
CA VAL A 17 -7.28 5.50 -6.20
C VAL A 17 -6.34 6.67 -5.95
N ASP A 18 -5.59 7.10 -6.97
CA ASP A 18 -4.63 8.20 -6.86
C ASP A 18 -5.29 9.49 -6.39
N ARG A 19 -6.42 9.87 -7.01
CA ARG A 19 -7.19 11.07 -6.61
C ARG A 19 -7.66 10.98 -5.16
N VAL A 20 -8.27 9.86 -4.76
CA VAL A 20 -8.79 9.67 -3.40
C VAL A 20 -7.66 9.68 -2.37
N VAL A 21 -6.54 9.02 -2.66
CA VAL A 21 -5.36 9.02 -1.78
C VAL A 21 -4.77 10.43 -1.67
N ARG A 22 -4.74 11.22 -2.74
CA ARG A 22 -4.25 12.61 -2.71
C ARG A 22 -5.17 13.53 -1.91
N GLU A 23 -6.48 13.34 -2.00
CA GLU A 23 -7.50 14.15 -1.32
C GLU A 23 -7.74 13.72 0.14
N LEU A 24 -7.20 12.57 0.56
CA LEU A 24 -7.33 12.06 1.91
C LEU A 24 -6.68 13.02 2.92
N GLU A 25 -7.45 13.47 3.90
CA GLU A 25 -6.96 14.19 5.08
C GLU A 25 -6.72 13.20 6.21
N LEU A 26 -5.47 13.12 6.70
CA LEU A 26 -5.08 12.23 7.79
C LEU A 26 -5.04 13.05 9.09
N PRO A 27 -5.94 12.82 10.06
CA PRO A 27 -5.91 13.55 11.32
C PRO A 27 -4.71 13.11 12.18
N ASP A 28 -4.23 13.99 13.07
CA ASP A 28 -3.12 13.69 14.00
C ASP A 28 -3.29 12.38 14.78
N ALA A 29 -4.55 11.96 15.02
CA ALA A 29 -4.89 10.71 15.67
C ALA A 29 -4.29 9.46 14.98
N VAL A 30 -4.05 9.53 13.67
CA VAL A 30 -3.38 8.49 12.86
C VAL A 30 -1.97 8.19 13.39
N TYR A 31 -1.27 9.20 13.88
CA TYR A 31 0.13 9.07 14.31
C TYR A 31 0.27 8.85 15.82
N LYS A 32 -0.83 8.76 16.57
CA LYS A 32 -0.81 8.71 18.03
C LYS A 32 0.00 7.54 18.59
N THR A 33 0.01 6.41 17.89
CA THR A 33 0.78 5.21 18.24
C THR A 33 2.08 5.08 17.46
N CYS A 34 2.31 5.91 16.45
CA CYS A 34 3.53 5.90 15.63
C CYS A 34 4.59 6.81 16.29
N PRO A 35 5.64 6.24 16.92
CA PRO A 35 6.62 7.06 17.65
C PRO A 35 7.63 7.76 16.73
N TRP A 36 7.69 7.36 15.45
CA TRP A 36 8.74 7.80 14.53
C TRP A 36 8.40 9.12 13.85
N GLN A 37 9.44 9.93 13.64
CA GLN A 37 9.34 11.28 13.10
C GLN A 37 10.35 11.49 11.96
N PRO A 38 10.07 12.40 11.01
CA PRO A 38 8.90 13.30 10.95
C PRO A 38 7.64 12.62 10.40
N ASN A 39 6.46 13.02 10.92
CA ASN A 39 5.15 12.54 10.45
C ASN A 39 4.98 12.71 8.93
N ASP A 40 5.43 13.83 8.35
CA ASP A 40 5.29 14.09 6.91
C ASP A 40 5.94 13.00 6.04
N LEU A 41 7.05 12.42 6.49
CA LEU A 41 7.71 11.32 5.78
C LEU A 41 6.93 10.01 5.92
N VAL A 42 6.44 9.72 7.12
CA VAL A 42 5.57 8.55 7.39
C VAL A 42 4.27 8.65 6.58
N GLU A 43 3.67 9.84 6.52
CA GLU A 43 2.49 10.14 5.72
C GLU A 43 2.75 9.90 4.23
N THR A 44 3.88 10.40 3.72
CA THR A 44 4.28 10.17 2.32
C THR A 44 4.36 8.67 2.03
N GLY A 45 4.98 7.89 2.91
CA GLY A 45 5.04 6.44 2.82
C GLY A 45 3.65 5.79 2.83
N LEU A 46 2.78 6.18 3.77
CA LEU A 46 1.42 5.68 3.87
C LEU A 46 0.63 5.93 2.57
N ARG A 47 0.70 7.14 2.01
CA ARG A 47 0.04 7.48 0.73
C ARG A 47 0.59 6.66 -0.44
N GLN A 48 1.90 6.44 -0.51
CA GLN A 48 2.51 5.59 -1.53
C GLN A 48 2.01 4.14 -1.41
N TRP A 49 1.99 3.60 -0.20
CA TRP A 49 1.55 2.24 0.05
C TRP A 49 0.05 2.03 -0.24
N LEU A 50 -0.81 2.98 0.14
CA LEU A 50 -2.24 2.93 -0.19
C LEU A 50 -2.50 2.91 -1.70
N ARG A 51 -1.72 3.64 -2.51
CA ARG A 51 -1.81 3.53 -3.97
C ARG A 51 -1.42 2.12 -4.45
N CYS A 52 -0.34 1.55 -3.91
CA CYS A 52 0.07 0.17 -4.21
C CYS A 52 -1.04 -0.84 -3.85
N CYS A 53 -1.76 -0.64 -2.74
CA CYS A 53 -2.90 -1.48 -2.38
C CYS A 53 -3.98 -1.46 -3.48
N GLY A 54 -4.27 -0.30 -4.07
CA GLY A 54 -5.20 -0.19 -5.19
C GLY A 54 -4.81 -1.07 -6.39
N ALA A 55 -3.53 -1.01 -6.80
CA ALA A 55 -2.99 -1.87 -7.86
C ALA A 55 -3.05 -3.36 -7.52
N ALA A 56 -2.64 -3.73 -6.31
CA ALA A 56 -2.69 -5.11 -5.84
C ALA A 56 -4.14 -5.64 -5.81
N MET A 57 -5.08 -4.86 -5.27
CA MET A 57 -6.48 -5.25 -5.18
C MET A 57 -7.13 -5.35 -6.55
N ARG A 58 -6.78 -4.49 -7.52
CA ARG A 58 -7.25 -4.59 -8.90
C ARG A 58 -6.90 -5.96 -9.50
N ASP A 59 -5.68 -6.42 -9.23
CA ASP A 59 -5.12 -7.63 -9.84
C ASP A 59 -5.27 -8.88 -8.94
N GLY A 60 -6.04 -8.77 -7.85
CA GLY A 60 -6.30 -9.88 -6.92
C GLY A 60 -5.06 -10.36 -6.16
N GLN A 61 -4.06 -9.51 -6.00
CA GLN A 61 -2.80 -9.80 -5.34
C GLN A 61 -2.78 -9.31 -3.89
N VAL A 62 -1.91 -9.94 -3.08
CA VAL A 62 -1.53 -9.48 -1.74
C VAL A 62 -0.10 -8.98 -1.77
N ILE A 63 0.12 -7.79 -1.24
CA ILE A 63 1.41 -7.11 -1.17
C ILE A 63 1.89 -7.03 0.28
N GLY A 64 3.21 -6.98 0.47
CA GLY A 64 3.84 -6.87 1.78
C GLY A 64 4.00 -5.41 2.21
N MET A 65 3.97 -5.17 3.52
CA MET A 65 4.33 -3.87 4.10
C MET A 65 5.86 -3.79 4.26
N PRO A 66 6.56 -2.89 3.56
CA PRO A 66 8.02 -2.79 3.64
C PRO A 66 8.51 -1.87 4.78
N SER A 67 7.61 -1.24 5.55
CA SER A 67 7.98 -0.25 6.57
C SER A 67 7.13 -0.41 7.83
N HIS A 68 7.80 -0.52 8.98
CA HIS A 68 7.17 -0.60 10.29
C HIS A 68 6.48 0.71 10.66
N ALA A 69 7.12 1.84 10.36
CA ALA A 69 6.53 3.15 10.67
C ALA A 69 5.26 3.41 9.85
N VAL A 70 5.22 2.97 8.59
CA VAL A 70 4.02 3.03 7.75
C VAL A 70 2.95 2.06 8.23
N ASP A 71 3.32 0.86 8.69
CA ASP A 71 2.38 -0.09 9.30
C ASP A 71 1.66 0.49 10.51
N GLU A 72 2.42 1.08 11.45
CA GLU A 72 1.85 1.72 12.64
C GLU A 72 0.93 2.90 12.29
N ALA A 73 1.30 3.71 11.28
CA ALA A 73 0.42 4.78 10.79
C ALA A 73 -0.85 4.21 10.12
N TRP A 74 -0.74 3.12 9.37
CA TRP A 74 -1.91 2.45 8.80
C TRP A 74 -2.82 1.88 9.89
N HIS A 75 -2.27 1.31 10.97
CA HIS A 75 -3.06 0.88 12.13
C HIS A 75 -3.82 2.05 12.77
N GLY A 76 -3.14 3.18 12.98
CA GLY A 76 -3.80 4.40 13.47
C GLY A 76 -4.91 4.90 12.52
N PHE A 77 -4.71 4.77 11.21
CA PHE A 77 -5.74 5.08 10.23
C PHE A 77 -6.94 4.12 10.33
N ILE A 78 -6.72 2.81 10.49
CA ILE A 78 -7.79 1.82 10.70
C ILE A 78 -8.64 2.16 11.95
N LEU A 79 -8.01 2.66 13.02
CA LEU A 79 -8.71 3.05 14.25
C LEU A 79 -9.64 4.27 14.04
N CYS A 80 -9.40 5.09 13.01
CA CYS A 80 -10.34 6.09 12.53
C CYS A 80 -11.45 5.43 11.69
N THR A 81 -12.18 4.49 12.29
CA THR A 81 -12.97 3.46 11.59
C THR A 81 -13.96 4.00 10.55
N GLN A 82 -14.64 5.10 10.83
CA GLN A 82 -15.56 5.74 9.87
C GLN A 82 -14.79 6.29 8.65
N LEU A 83 -13.75 7.09 8.89
CA LEU A 83 -12.91 7.67 7.84
C LEU A 83 -12.25 6.56 7.00
N TYR A 84 -11.74 5.51 7.65
CA TYR A 84 -11.13 4.37 6.97
C TYR A 84 -12.11 3.61 6.07
N ALA A 85 -13.35 3.38 6.54
CA ALA A 85 -14.38 2.71 5.76
C ALA A 85 -14.85 3.54 4.55
N GLU A 86 -14.99 4.85 4.74
CA GLU A 86 -15.32 5.80 3.67
C GLU A 86 -14.20 5.85 2.62
N PHE A 87 -12.94 5.96 3.06
CA PHE A 87 -11.77 5.91 2.19
C PHE A 87 -11.72 4.60 1.39
N CYS A 88 -11.83 3.44 2.03
CA CYS A 88 -11.78 2.14 1.34
C CYS A 88 -12.88 2.01 0.28
N THR A 89 -14.08 2.51 0.60
CA THR A 89 -15.21 2.52 -0.34
C THR A 89 -14.93 3.45 -1.53
N ALA A 90 -14.42 4.65 -1.28
CA ALA A 90 -14.12 5.64 -2.30
C ALA A 90 -12.95 5.22 -3.21
N ALA A 91 -11.87 4.67 -2.63
CA ALA A 91 -10.67 4.30 -3.36
C ALA A 91 -10.81 2.94 -4.06
N TYR A 92 -11.37 1.93 -3.37
CA TYR A 92 -11.30 0.53 -3.81
C TYR A 92 -12.68 -0.10 -4.07
N GLY A 93 -13.77 0.59 -3.72
CA GLY A 93 -15.13 0.03 -3.76
C GLY A 93 -15.38 -1.10 -2.76
N ARG A 94 -14.41 -1.42 -1.90
CA ARG A 94 -14.47 -2.48 -0.89
C ARG A 94 -13.41 -2.27 0.20
N PHE A 95 -13.60 -2.93 1.33
CA PHE A 95 -12.70 -2.79 2.48
C PHE A 95 -11.30 -3.37 2.19
N LEU A 96 -10.25 -2.63 2.52
CA LEU A 96 -8.89 -3.14 2.59
C LEU A 96 -8.69 -3.75 3.98
N HIS A 97 -8.64 -5.09 4.04
CA HIS A 97 -8.50 -5.81 5.30
C HIS A 97 -7.03 -5.85 5.74
N HIS A 98 -6.80 -5.55 7.01
CA HIS A 98 -5.54 -5.81 7.69
C HIS A 98 -5.58 -7.19 8.34
N PHE A 99 -4.51 -7.97 8.16
CA PHE A 99 -4.37 -9.30 8.73
C PHE A 99 -3.10 -9.34 9.60
N PRO A 100 -3.23 -9.11 10.91
CA PRO A 100 -2.09 -9.16 11.82
C PRO A 100 -1.43 -10.53 11.80
N GLU A 101 -0.12 -10.54 12.07
CA GLU A 101 0.62 -11.78 12.24
C GLU A 101 -0.04 -12.67 13.31
N GLY A 102 -0.23 -13.95 13.00
CA GLY A 102 -0.90 -14.92 13.87
C GLY A 102 -2.42 -15.04 13.68
N VAL A 103 -3.07 -14.18 12.91
CA VAL A 103 -4.48 -14.37 12.50
C VAL A 103 -4.52 -15.16 11.19
N ALA A 104 -4.65 -16.49 11.29
CA ALA A 104 -4.72 -17.35 10.11
C ALA A 104 -6.03 -17.11 9.33
N THR A 105 -5.93 -16.60 8.10
CA THR A 105 -7.02 -16.69 7.12
C THR A 105 -6.93 -18.04 6.41
N GLN A 106 -8.02 -18.80 6.39
CA GLN A 106 -8.11 -20.14 5.76
C GLN A 106 -8.08 -20.11 4.22
N THR A 107 -7.49 -19.10 3.58
CA THR A 107 -7.61 -18.88 2.13
C THR A 107 -6.27 -18.55 1.49
N ALA A 108 -5.83 -19.44 0.57
CA ALA A 108 -4.70 -19.35 -0.36
C ALA A 108 -3.31 -18.99 0.24
N SER A 109 -2.30 -19.80 -0.08
CA SER A 109 -0.90 -19.43 0.14
C SER A 109 -0.59 -18.14 -0.64
N HIS A 110 -0.42 -17.01 0.05
CA HIS A 110 -0.05 -15.72 -0.54
C HIS A 110 1.44 -15.62 -0.92
N GLY A 111 2.15 -16.76 -0.95
CA GLY A 111 3.60 -16.82 -1.10
C GLY A 111 4.34 -16.41 0.18
N SER A 112 5.67 -16.41 0.10
CA SER A 112 6.53 -15.96 1.20
C SER A 112 6.40 -14.44 1.43
N MET A 113 6.87 -13.96 2.59
CA MET A 113 7.00 -12.51 2.83
C MET A 113 7.85 -11.83 1.73
N ALA A 114 8.91 -12.49 1.27
CA ALA A 114 9.74 -11.98 0.18
C ALA A 114 8.97 -11.83 -1.14
N ASP A 115 8.06 -12.76 -1.44
CA ASP A 115 7.20 -12.65 -2.62
C ASP A 115 6.22 -11.48 -2.49
N GLN A 116 5.62 -11.31 -1.32
CA GLN A 116 4.69 -10.22 -1.05
C GLN A 116 5.37 -8.85 -1.13
N LEU A 117 6.57 -8.70 -0.57
CA LEU A 117 7.38 -7.48 -0.72
C LEU A 117 7.78 -7.24 -2.18
N GLY A 118 8.09 -8.29 -2.94
CA GLY A 118 8.33 -8.19 -4.37
C GLY A 118 7.11 -7.66 -5.14
N ARG A 119 5.90 -8.11 -4.79
CA ARG A 119 4.66 -7.58 -5.37
C ARG A 119 4.42 -6.12 -4.99
N THR A 120 4.90 -5.65 -3.84
CA THR A 120 4.85 -4.22 -3.48
C THR A 120 5.68 -3.38 -4.45
N VAL A 121 6.87 -3.84 -4.85
CA VAL A 121 7.69 -3.17 -5.88
C VAL A 121 6.99 -3.16 -7.23
N VAL A 122 6.37 -4.28 -7.61
CA VAL A 122 5.58 -4.36 -8.85
C VAL A 122 4.39 -3.39 -8.81
N ALA A 123 3.64 -3.36 -7.71
CA ALA A 123 2.52 -2.45 -7.53
C ALA A 123 2.98 -0.98 -7.59
N TRP A 124 4.12 -0.66 -6.98
CA TRP A 124 4.72 0.68 -7.06
C TRP A 124 4.99 1.09 -8.51
N SER A 125 5.55 0.21 -9.33
CA SER A 125 5.83 0.50 -10.74
C SER A 125 4.59 0.86 -11.58
N MET A 126 3.39 0.47 -11.11
CA MET A 126 2.11 0.77 -11.78
C MET A 126 1.51 2.11 -11.35
N VAL A 127 1.87 2.62 -10.18
CA VAL A 127 1.21 3.78 -9.54
C VAL A 127 2.14 4.98 -9.33
N ALA A 128 3.45 4.79 -9.48
CA ALA A 128 4.43 5.87 -9.36
C ALA A 128 4.16 6.95 -10.41
N ALA A 129 4.12 8.21 -9.97
CA ALA A 129 4.14 9.32 -10.92
C ALA A 129 5.54 9.45 -11.57
N PRO A 130 5.65 10.08 -12.75
CA PRO A 130 6.94 10.38 -13.35
C PRO A 130 7.86 11.10 -12.35
N ASP A 131 9.10 10.62 -12.24
CA ASP A 131 10.14 11.13 -11.35
C ASP A 131 9.82 11.08 -9.84
N GLU A 132 8.74 10.40 -9.43
CA GLU A 132 8.40 10.22 -8.02
C GLU A 132 9.35 9.22 -7.35
N CYS A 133 10.03 9.66 -6.29
CA CYS A 133 10.84 8.77 -5.47
C CYS A 133 9.98 7.98 -4.47
N CYS A 134 10.13 6.67 -4.46
CA CYS A 134 9.52 5.81 -3.45
C CYS A 134 10.28 5.94 -2.12
N VAL A 135 9.61 6.37 -1.06
CA VAL A 135 10.21 6.41 0.28
C VAL A 135 10.09 5.07 0.99
N LEU A 136 9.18 4.19 0.56
CA LEU A 136 8.90 2.91 1.23
C LEU A 136 10.12 2.00 1.41
N TRP A 137 11.14 2.15 0.57
CA TRP A 137 12.33 1.28 0.57
C TRP A 137 13.34 1.64 1.66
N ASP A 138 13.36 2.90 2.12
CA ASP A 138 14.34 3.40 3.08
C ASP A 138 13.72 4.16 4.26
N LEU A 139 12.39 4.27 4.31
CA LEU A 139 11.65 5.07 5.29
C LEU A 139 12.05 4.74 6.73
N ASP A 140 12.03 3.46 7.09
CA ASP A 140 12.31 3.00 8.45
C ASP A 140 13.72 3.42 8.91
N THR A 141 14.70 3.34 8.01
CA THR A 141 16.08 3.79 8.30
C THR A 141 16.11 5.30 8.51
N ARG A 142 15.38 6.07 7.71
CA ARG A 142 15.36 7.53 7.77
C ARG A 142 14.67 8.08 9.02
N VAL A 143 13.68 7.37 9.55
CA VAL A 143 12.96 7.76 10.78
C VAL A 143 13.50 7.10 12.05
N GLY A 144 14.54 6.26 11.92
CA GLY A 144 15.26 5.67 13.05
C GLY A 144 14.55 4.50 13.72
N VAL A 145 13.91 3.62 12.94
CA VAL A 145 13.41 2.33 13.45
C VAL A 145 14.59 1.45 13.86
N ASP A 146 14.59 0.92 15.09
CA ASP A 146 15.69 0.12 15.64
C ASP A 146 16.00 -1.15 14.81
N GLN A 147 14.95 -1.80 14.33
CA GLN A 147 15.02 -2.97 13.43
C GLN A 147 14.21 -2.64 12.18
N PRO A 148 14.80 -1.91 11.23
CA PRO A 148 14.07 -1.41 10.07
C PRO A 148 13.54 -2.58 9.26
N TRP A 149 12.27 -2.52 8.90
CA TRP A 149 11.73 -3.38 7.86
C TRP A 149 12.22 -2.87 6.51
N GLY A 150 12.08 -3.70 5.49
CA GLY A 150 12.42 -3.26 4.14
C GLY A 150 12.64 -4.39 3.17
N ILE A 151 12.77 -3.97 1.93
CA ILE A 151 13.27 -4.78 0.84
C ILE A 151 14.63 -4.20 0.42
N GLY A 152 15.65 -5.03 0.33
CA GLY A 152 17.00 -4.57 0.00
C GLY A 152 17.06 -3.88 -1.37
N ALA A 153 17.82 -2.79 -1.47
CA ALA A 153 17.92 -1.98 -2.70
C ALA A 153 18.32 -2.81 -3.93
N GLU A 154 19.22 -3.79 -3.77
CA GLU A 154 19.60 -4.71 -4.85
C GLU A 154 18.40 -5.53 -5.36
N ARG A 155 17.52 -5.96 -4.46
CA ARG A 155 16.32 -6.72 -4.83
C ARG A 155 15.28 -5.83 -5.50
N VAL A 156 15.09 -4.59 -5.04
CA VAL A 156 14.23 -3.59 -5.71
C VAL A 156 14.73 -3.37 -7.14
N ALA A 157 16.02 -3.05 -7.30
CA ALA A 157 16.62 -2.80 -8.60
C ALA A 157 16.52 -4.01 -9.56
N ALA A 158 16.66 -5.23 -9.03
CA ALA A 158 16.49 -6.45 -9.81
C ALA A 158 15.06 -6.58 -10.36
N ILE A 159 14.04 -6.38 -9.52
CA ILE A 159 12.62 -6.45 -9.93
C ILE A 159 12.31 -5.36 -10.96
N GLU A 160 12.75 -4.12 -10.72
CA GLU A 160 12.55 -3.02 -11.67
C GLU A 160 13.25 -3.25 -13.02
N ALA A 161 14.42 -3.87 -13.02
CA ALA A 161 15.11 -4.29 -14.24
C ALA A 161 14.32 -5.37 -15.00
N GLU A 162 13.74 -6.33 -14.29
CA GLU A 162 12.87 -7.36 -14.88
C GLU A 162 11.62 -6.76 -15.53
N LEU A 163 10.93 -5.85 -14.82
CA LEU A 163 9.74 -5.17 -15.33
C LEU A 163 10.04 -4.36 -16.60
N ARG A 164 11.17 -3.63 -16.63
CA ARG A 164 11.61 -2.89 -17.83
C ARG A 164 11.88 -3.82 -19.01
N ARG A 165 12.50 -4.98 -18.77
CA ARG A 165 12.73 -5.99 -19.83
C ARG A 165 11.42 -6.57 -20.36
N ALA A 166 10.48 -6.90 -19.48
CA ALA A 166 9.17 -7.43 -19.87
C ALA A 166 8.38 -6.41 -20.69
N GLY A 167 8.31 -5.15 -20.25
CA GLY A 167 7.63 -4.08 -20.98
C GLY A 167 8.24 -3.78 -22.35
N ALA A 168 9.57 -3.88 -22.49
CA ALA A 168 10.24 -3.73 -23.78
C ALA A 168 9.93 -4.88 -24.76
N SER A 169 9.69 -6.10 -24.25
CA SER A 169 9.33 -7.26 -25.06
C SER A 169 7.89 -7.23 -25.56
N GLU A 170 6.97 -6.57 -24.85
CA GLU A 170 5.56 -6.46 -25.25
C GLU A 170 5.33 -5.33 -26.28
N ALA A 171 6.30 -4.41 -26.42
CA ALA A 171 6.23 -3.25 -27.31
C ALA A 171 6.88 -3.45 -28.69
N GLY A 172 7.57 -4.58 -28.91
CA GLY A 172 8.27 -4.92 -30.17
C GLY A 172 7.57 -6.02 -30.95
#